data_AF-A0A0P8CF43-F1
#
_entry.id   AF-A0A0P8CF43-F1
#
_cell.length_a   1.000
_cell.length_b   1.000
_cell.length_c   1.000
_cell.angle_alpha   90.00
_cell.angle_beta   90.00
_cell.angle_gamma   90.00
#
_symmetry.space_group_name_H-M   'P 1'
#
loop_
_entity.id
_entity.type
_entity.pdbx_description
1 polymer ?
#
loop_
_entity_poly.entity_id
_entity_poly.type
_entity_poly.pdbx_seq_one_letter_code
_entity_poly.pdbx_strand_id
1 'polypeptide(L)'
;MDNWDEIRTAYHVARAGTVSGAAEALGVHHATVIRHVDALEARLGVKLFQRHARGYTPTEAGQDLLRVAQTTDDQFAQLASRIRGRGNDVSGELVVTSLAMFAPLLAPVLPLKPPDVTSTAERFQRPFMDGHLLGTDHLGRDLLSRLIWGTRLSLAVGFAAAVIAAVIGSAIGIVAGYAGGRTDNVTMRGVDMLMAFPYILLALAIVAALGPGLLNALIAVAVVNIPFFARNIRGVTVGIAHREFVDAARL
;
A
#
# COMPACT_ATOMS: atom_id res chain seq x y z
N MET A 1 -36.47 -6.04 15.91
CA MET A 1 -35.61 -4.87 15.59
C MET A 1 -36.05 -4.37 14.22
N ASP A 2 -37.32 -4.00 14.09
CA ASP A 2 -38.01 -4.06 12.78
C ASP A 2 -38.06 -2.69 12.08
N ASN A 3 -37.42 -1.68 12.67
CA ASN A 3 -37.46 -0.28 12.24
C ASN A 3 -36.28 0.12 11.35
N TRP A 4 -35.19 -0.67 11.36
CA TRP A 4 -33.97 -0.28 10.64
C TRP A 4 -34.18 -0.21 9.13
N ASP A 5 -34.94 -1.15 8.57
CA ASP A 5 -35.23 -1.16 7.13
C ASP A 5 -36.06 0.04 6.69
N GLU A 6 -36.97 0.53 7.54
CA GLU A 6 -37.79 1.70 7.29
C GLU A 6 -36.96 2.99 7.31
N ILE A 7 -36.09 3.15 8.31
CA ILE A 7 -35.18 4.30 8.44
C ILE A 7 -34.16 4.30 7.27
N ARG A 8 -33.59 3.14 6.96
CA ARG A 8 -32.68 2.97 5.82
C ARG A 8 -33.37 3.33 4.51
N THR A 9 -34.62 2.90 4.33
CA THR A 9 -35.41 3.22 3.15
C THR A 9 -35.63 4.73 3.02
N ALA A 10 -36.03 5.41 4.10
CA ALA A 10 -36.20 6.86 4.12
C ALA A 10 -34.88 7.60 3.79
N TYR A 11 -33.74 7.15 4.33
CA TYR A 11 -32.43 7.71 4.01
C TYR A 11 -32.13 7.67 2.50
N HIS A 12 -32.36 6.52 1.85
CA HIS A 12 -32.13 6.39 0.41
C HIS A 12 -33.12 7.20 -0.45
N VAL A 13 -34.38 7.33 -0.03
CA VAL A 13 -35.38 8.17 -0.71
C VAL A 13 -34.97 9.64 -0.70
N ALA A 14 -34.52 10.14 0.45
CA ALA A 14 -34.02 11.50 0.55
C ALA A 14 -32.78 11.76 -0.29
N ARG A 15 -31.83 10.81 -0.29
CA ARG A 15 -30.58 10.92 -1.04
C ARG A 15 -30.80 10.86 -2.55
N ALA A 16 -31.69 9.99 -3.01
CA ALA A 16 -32.01 9.84 -4.43
C ALA A 16 -33.03 10.87 -4.94
N GLY A 17 -33.76 11.55 -4.03
CA GLY A 17 -34.86 12.46 -4.36
C GLY A 17 -36.06 11.78 -5.04
N THR A 18 -36.02 10.45 -5.21
CA THR A 18 -37.05 9.68 -5.90
C THR A 18 -37.20 8.30 -5.27
N VAL A 19 -38.42 7.77 -5.29
CA VAL A 19 -38.71 6.38 -4.89
C VAL A 19 -38.04 5.39 -5.84
N SER A 20 -37.90 5.76 -7.12
CA SER A 20 -37.26 4.90 -8.12
C SER A 20 -35.77 4.69 -7.86
N GLY A 21 -35.03 5.76 -7.61
CA GLY A 21 -33.60 5.65 -7.27
C GLY A 21 -33.36 4.96 -5.93
N ALA A 22 -34.25 5.15 -4.94
CA ALA A 22 -34.14 4.45 -3.66
C ALA A 22 -34.39 2.94 -3.77
N ALA A 23 -35.38 2.54 -4.57
CA ALA A 23 -35.70 1.14 -4.83
C ALA A 23 -34.54 0.40 -5.53
N GLU A 24 -33.94 1.06 -6.53
CA GLU A 24 -32.75 0.53 -7.23
C GLU A 24 -31.57 0.37 -6.27
N ALA A 25 -31.28 1.40 -5.45
CA ALA A 25 -30.19 1.35 -4.48
C ALA A 25 -30.36 0.26 -3.40
N LEU A 26 -31.60 -0.09 -3.08
CA LEU A 26 -31.94 -1.09 -2.06
C LEU A 26 -32.23 -2.48 -2.64
N GLY A 27 -32.34 -2.61 -3.96
CA GLY A 27 -32.73 -3.88 -4.61
C GLY A 27 -34.14 -4.33 -4.25
N VAL A 28 -35.07 -3.41 -3.97
CA VAL A 28 -36.45 -3.70 -3.58
C VAL A 28 -37.46 -3.09 -4.55
N HIS A 29 -38.71 -3.54 -4.50
CA HIS A 29 -39.77 -2.99 -5.34
C HIS A 29 -40.19 -1.58 -4.89
N HIS A 30 -40.56 -0.68 -5.81
CA HIS A 30 -40.99 0.69 -5.50
C HIS A 30 -42.15 0.75 -4.49
N ALA A 31 -43.07 -0.22 -4.55
CA ALA A 31 -44.17 -0.34 -3.59
C ALA A 31 -43.69 -0.59 -2.15
N THR A 32 -42.61 -1.37 -1.99
CA THR A 32 -42.00 -1.64 -0.68
C THR A 32 -41.41 -0.36 -0.10
N VAL A 33 -40.75 0.45 -0.94
CA VAL A 33 -40.18 1.74 -0.53
C VAL A 33 -41.26 2.69 -0.01
N ILE A 34 -42.37 2.81 -0.74
CA ILE A 34 -43.51 3.65 -0.34
C ILE A 34 -44.08 3.15 0.99
N ARG A 35 -44.31 1.83 1.11
CA ARG A 35 -44.85 1.22 2.34
C ARG A 35 -43.97 1.50 3.55
N HIS A 36 -42.65 1.38 3.41
CA HIS A 36 -41.70 1.64 4.49
C HIS A 36 -41.66 3.11 4.90
N VAL A 37 -41.71 4.03 3.95
CA VAL A 37 -41.78 5.47 4.25
C VAL A 37 -43.12 5.80 4.93
N ASP A 38 -44.23 5.28 4.44
CA ASP A 38 -45.56 5.51 5.02
C ASP A 38 -45.65 4.95 6.45
N ALA A 39 -45.11 3.75 6.69
CA ALA A 39 -45.07 3.14 8.02
C ALA A 39 -44.22 3.96 9.00
N LEU A 40 -43.06 4.47 8.54
CA LEU A 40 -42.19 5.32 9.34
C LEU A 40 -42.84 6.66 9.69
N GLU A 41 -43.44 7.34 8.71
CA GLU A 41 -44.16 8.60 8.92
C GLU A 41 -45.36 8.42 9.86
N ALA A 42 -46.13 7.33 9.70
CA ALA A 42 -47.26 7.02 10.56
C ALA A 42 -46.83 6.80 12.01
N ARG A 43 -45.69 6.12 12.24
CA ARG A 43 -45.17 5.86 13.58
C ARG A 43 -44.57 7.10 14.23
N LEU A 44 -43.88 7.94 13.44
CA LEU A 44 -43.30 9.19 13.94
C LEU A 44 -44.35 10.30 14.12
N GLY A 45 -45.54 10.12 13.55
CA GLY A 45 -46.61 11.12 13.61
C GLY A 45 -46.29 12.40 12.82
N VAL A 46 -45.23 12.40 12.02
CA VAL A 46 -44.72 13.56 11.28
C VAL A 46 -44.34 13.15 9.86
N LYS A 47 -44.63 14.03 8.90
CA LYS A 47 -44.21 13.85 7.51
C LYS A 47 -42.73 14.12 7.35
N LEU A 48 -42.00 13.14 6.83
CA LEU A 48 -40.57 13.22 6.54
C LEU A 48 -40.32 13.74 5.13
N PHE A 49 -41.28 13.57 4.21
CA PHE A 49 -41.15 13.97 2.82
C PHE A 49 -42.36 14.77 2.31
N GLN A 50 -42.08 15.82 1.54
CA GLN A 50 -43.04 16.45 0.65
C GLN A 50 -42.99 15.74 -0.70
N ARG A 51 -44.15 15.26 -1.16
CA ARG A 51 -44.29 14.52 -2.42
C ARG A 51 -44.70 15.51 -3.51
N HIS A 52 -43.97 15.53 -4.61
CA HIS A 52 -44.30 16.35 -5.78
C HIS A 52 -44.23 15.49 -7.05
N ALA A 53 -44.78 16.00 -8.16
CA ALA A 53 -44.88 15.26 -9.42
C ALA A 53 -43.55 14.74 -9.99
N ARG A 54 -42.41 15.27 -9.50
CA ARG A 54 -41.06 14.93 -9.97
C ARG A 54 -40.22 14.18 -8.93
N GLY A 55 -40.72 13.94 -7.71
CA GLY A 55 -39.89 13.36 -6.66
C GLY A 55 -40.35 13.64 -5.22
N TYR A 56 -39.42 13.44 -4.30
CA TYR A 56 -39.57 13.54 -2.85
C TYR A 56 -38.52 14.52 -2.32
N THR A 57 -38.97 15.56 -1.63
CA THR A 57 -38.09 16.50 -0.92
C THR A 57 -38.24 16.31 0.59
N PRO A 58 -37.13 16.22 1.36
CA PRO A 58 -37.22 16.03 2.80
C PRO A 58 -37.75 17.29 3.50
N THR A 59 -38.64 17.11 4.48
CA THR A 59 -39.08 18.16 5.41
C THR A 59 -37.97 18.49 6.42
N GLU A 60 -38.18 19.46 7.31
CA GLU A 60 -37.25 19.75 8.41
C GLU A 60 -36.99 18.50 9.29
N ALA A 61 -38.06 17.79 9.67
CA ALA A 61 -37.96 16.51 10.36
C ALA A 61 -37.26 15.42 9.51
N GLY A 62 -37.49 15.43 8.19
CA GLY A 62 -36.77 14.57 7.25
C GLY A 62 -35.26 14.87 7.23
N GLN A 63 -34.86 16.15 7.24
CA GLN A 63 -33.46 16.58 7.27
C GLN A 63 -32.76 16.19 8.57
N ASP A 64 -33.44 16.29 9.71
CA ASP A 64 -32.89 15.84 10.99
C ASP A 64 -32.69 14.33 11.03
N LEU A 65 -33.65 13.55 10.52
CA LEU A 65 -33.51 12.10 10.37
C LEU A 65 -32.32 11.76 9.46
N LEU A 66 -32.13 12.51 8.37
CA LEU A 66 -31.01 12.30 7.46
C LEU A 66 -29.67 12.52 8.12
N ARG A 67 -29.52 13.58 8.91
CA ARG A 67 -28.28 13.89 9.63
C ARG A 67 -27.89 12.75 10.57
N VAL A 68 -28.87 12.23 11.30
CA VAL A 68 -28.68 11.10 12.24
C VAL A 68 -28.38 9.81 11.47
N ALA A 69 -29.14 9.50 10.42
CA ALA A 69 -28.97 8.30 9.61
C ALA A 69 -27.60 8.29 8.90
N GLN A 70 -27.16 9.43 8.36
CA GLN A 70 -25.84 9.56 7.72
C GLN A 70 -24.71 9.34 8.72
N THR A 71 -24.77 9.96 9.90
CA THR A 71 -23.77 9.75 10.96
C THR A 71 -23.71 8.28 11.38
N THR A 72 -24.87 7.62 11.43
CA THR A 72 -24.97 6.20 11.77
C THR A 72 -24.41 5.30 10.67
N ASP A 73 -24.67 5.60 9.40
CA ASP A 73 -24.10 4.88 8.24
C ASP A 73 -22.58 5.04 8.19
N ASP A 74 -22.07 6.24 8.46
CA ASP A 74 -20.62 6.51 8.57
C ASP A 74 -20.00 5.71 9.73
N GLN A 75 -20.67 5.65 10.88
CA GLN A 75 -20.23 4.83 12.01
C GLN A 75 -20.24 3.33 11.68
N PHE A 76 -21.26 2.85 10.96
CA PHE A 76 -21.31 1.45 10.50
C PHE A 76 -20.26 1.16 9.44
N ALA A 77 -20.00 2.08 8.52
CA ALA A 77 -18.93 1.97 7.52
C ALA A 77 -17.55 1.94 8.20
N GLN A 78 -17.34 2.79 9.21
CA GLN A 78 -16.14 2.77 10.05
C GLN A 78 -16.05 1.49 10.90
N LEU A 79 -17.15 1.00 11.45
CA LEU A 79 -17.16 -0.26 12.19
C LEU A 79 -16.87 -1.43 11.25
N ALA A 80 -17.48 -1.46 10.07
CA ALA A 80 -17.24 -2.47 9.05
C ALA A 80 -15.81 -2.40 8.51
N SER A 81 -15.22 -1.20 8.41
CA SER A 81 -13.82 -1.02 8.04
C SER A 81 -12.88 -1.36 9.20
N ARG A 82 -13.27 -1.21 10.47
CA ARG A 82 -12.52 -1.72 11.64
C ARG A 82 -12.65 -3.23 11.80
N ILE A 83 -13.79 -3.83 11.43
CA ILE A 83 -14.00 -5.28 11.45
C ILE A 83 -13.28 -5.93 10.27
N ARG A 84 -13.37 -5.38 9.05
CA ARG A 84 -12.55 -5.82 7.91
C ARG A 84 -11.07 -5.46 8.10
N GLY A 85 -10.81 -4.31 8.69
CA GLY A 85 -9.48 -3.78 9.03
C GLY A 85 -8.90 -4.32 10.32
N ARG A 86 -9.57 -5.27 11.00
CA ARG A 86 -8.90 -6.21 11.91
C ARG A 86 -7.89 -7.10 11.16
N GLY A 87 -7.83 -7.02 9.83
CA GLY A 87 -6.71 -7.48 8.99
C GLY A 87 -5.67 -6.41 8.63
N ASN A 88 -5.78 -5.17 9.12
CA ASN A 88 -4.86 -4.04 8.84
C ASN A 88 -4.15 -3.46 10.08
N ASP A 89 -4.40 -3.97 11.29
CA ASP A 89 -3.34 -3.92 12.31
C ASP A 89 -2.25 -4.86 11.83
N VAL A 90 -1.03 -4.35 11.63
CA VAL A 90 0.16 -5.17 11.37
C VAL A 90 0.47 -5.95 12.66
N SER A 91 -0.32 -6.98 12.90
CA SER A 91 -0.08 -8.04 13.86
C SER A 91 0.07 -9.32 13.07
N GLY A 92 1.31 -9.55 12.64
CA GLY A 92 1.76 -10.86 12.19
C GLY A 92 2.64 -11.46 13.26
N GLU A 93 2.77 -12.78 13.26
CA GLU A 93 3.92 -13.43 13.87
C GLU A 93 5.18 -12.75 13.28
N LEU A 94 6.02 -12.13 14.12
CA LEU A 94 7.36 -11.74 13.73
C LEU A 94 8.15 -13.03 13.54
N VAL A 95 7.89 -13.72 12.44
CA VAL A 95 8.66 -14.90 12.06
C VAL A 95 10.08 -14.43 11.88
N VAL A 96 10.94 -14.93 12.75
CA VAL A 96 12.38 -14.69 12.78
C VAL A 96 12.99 -15.11 11.43
N THR A 97 12.95 -14.19 10.47
CA THR A 97 14.01 -13.99 9.46
C THR A 97 15.21 -13.27 10.09
N SER A 98 15.17 -13.04 11.40
CA SER A 98 16.17 -12.30 12.16
C SER A 98 17.52 -13.01 12.22
N LEU A 99 17.63 -14.33 11.99
CA LEU A 99 18.95 -14.98 11.97
C LEU A 99 19.85 -14.42 10.84
N ALA A 100 19.29 -14.17 9.65
CA ALA A 100 20.02 -13.56 8.54
C ALA A 100 20.32 -12.07 8.77
N MET A 101 19.43 -11.35 9.47
CA MET A 101 19.63 -9.94 9.83
C MET A 101 20.63 -9.76 10.98
N PHE A 102 20.73 -10.73 11.90
CA PHE A 102 21.69 -10.75 13.01
C PHE A 102 23.04 -11.38 12.64
N ALA A 103 23.11 -12.25 11.62
CA ALA A 103 24.36 -12.84 11.14
C ALA A 103 25.47 -11.81 10.83
N PRO A 104 25.20 -10.66 10.18
CA PRO A 104 26.18 -9.58 10.01
C PRO A 104 26.70 -8.97 11.32
N LEU A 105 25.85 -8.90 12.34
CA LEU A 105 26.17 -8.32 13.64
C LEU A 105 27.00 -9.28 14.50
N LEU A 106 26.80 -10.59 14.28
CA LEU A 106 27.54 -11.66 14.92
C LEU A 106 28.88 -11.96 14.20
N ALA A 107 29.03 -11.56 12.93
CA ALA A 107 30.26 -11.74 12.13
C ALA A 107 31.58 -11.31 12.84
N PRO A 108 31.67 -10.15 13.52
CA PRO A 108 32.89 -9.76 14.25
C PRO A 108 33.10 -10.52 15.56
N VAL A 109 32.07 -11.16 16.11
CA VAL A 109 32.12 -11.92 17.37
C VAL A 109 32.41 -13.40 17.11
N LEU A 110 32.01 -13.93 15.96
CA LEU A 110 32.38 -15.28 15.56
C LEU A 110 33.85 -15.32 15.10
N PRO A 111 34.61 -16.38 15.47
CA PRO A 111 35.98 -16.60 15.01
C PRO A 111 36.01 -17.10 13.56
N LEU A 112 35.55 -16.26 12.62
CA LEU A 112 35.51 -16.59 11.19
C LEU A 112 36.84 -16.27 10.51
N LYS A 113 37.32 -17.19 9.67
CA LYS A 113 38.48 -16.95 8.79
C LYS A 113 38.16 -15.77 7.85
N PRO A 114 39.13 -14.96 7.39
CA PRO A 114 38.84 -13.88 6.45
C PRO A 114 38.30 -14.46 5.12
N PRO A 115 37.25 -13.87 4.52
CA PRO A 115 36.47 -14.48 3.43
C PRO A 115 37.25 -14.61 2.11
N ASP A 116 38.33 -13.86 1.94
CA ASP A 116 39.13 -13.79 0.71
C ASP A 116 40.43 -14.59 0.76
N VAL A 117 40.69 -15.32 1.86
CA VAL A 117 41.88 -16.18 1.96
C VAL A 117 41.70 -17.41 1.06
N THR A 118 42.49 -17.48 -0.01
CA THR A 118 42.48 -18.60 -0.96
C THR A 118 43.51 -19.67 -0.56
N SER A 119 43.07 -20.92 -0.45
CA SER A 119 43.96 -22.07 -0.25
C SER A 119 43.74 -23.09 -1.36
N THR A 120 44.60 -23.10 -2.38
CA THR A 120 44.42 -24.01 -3.53
C THR A 120 44.58 -25.49 -3.18
N ALA A 121 45.20 -25.80 -2.05
CA ALA A 121 45.30 -27.16 -1.51
C ALA A 121 43.97 -27.66 -0.91
N GLU A 122 43.11 -26.74 -0.47
CA GLU A 122 41.85 -27.03 0.22
C GLU A 122 40.65 -26.79 -0.70
N ARG A 123 40.76 -27.08 -2.00
CA ARG A 123 39.64 -26.89 -2.94
C ARG A 123 38.58 -27.96 -2.80
N PHE A 124 37.31 -27.58 -2.90
CA PHE A 124 36.15 -28.50 -2.88
C PHE A 124 36.10 -29.44 -1.67
N GLN A 125 36.60 -29.00 -0.52
CA GLN A 125 36.45 -29.74 0.73
C GLN A 125 34.98 -29.88 1.11
N ARG A 126 34.65 -31.07 1.62
CA ARG A 126 33.31 -31.41 2.11
C ARG A 126 33.02 -30.65 3.41
N PRO A 127 31.75 -30.45 3.76
CA PRO A 127 31.36 -29.88 5.05
C PRO A 127 32.00 -30.64 6.22
N PHE A 128 32.35 -29.92 7.29
CA PHE A 128 32.95 -30.41 8.54
C PHE A 128 34.39 -30.94 8.47
N MET A 129 35.11 -30.69 7.37
CA MET A 129 36.53 -31.05 7.22
C MET A 129 37.46 -29.88 7.55
N ASP A 130 38.59 -30.13 8.21
CA ASP A 130 39.69 -29.16 8.42
C ASP A 130 39.27 -27.78 8.99
N GLY A 131 38.22 -27.76 9.83
CA GLY A 131 37.67 -26.53 10.42
C GLY A 131 36.75 -25.73 9.50
N HIS A 132 36.37 -26.26 8.33
CA HIS A 132 35.42 -25.68 7.37
C HIS A 132 34.02 -26.26 7.57
N LEU A 133 33.19 -25.58 8.38
CA LEU A 133 31.83 -26.01 8.72
C LEU A 133 30.95 -26.29 7.48
N LEU A 134 31.00 -25.41 6.47
CA LEU A 134 30.26 -25.56 5.23
C LEU A 134 31.13 -26.00 4.03
N GLY A 135 32.39 -26.35 4.29
CA GLY A 135 33.37 -26.67 3.24
C GLY A 135 33.91 -25.42 2.52
N THR A 136 34.54 -25.65 1.36
CA THR A 136 35.28 -24.63 0.62
C THR A 136 34.83 -24.51 -0.84
N ASP A 137 34.98 -23.34 -1.43
CA ASP A 137 34.71 -23.14 -2.87
C ASP A 137 35.84 -23.66 -3.80
N HIS A 138 35.70 -23.41 -5.10
CA HIS A 138 36.69 -23.77 -6.13
C HIS A 138 38.05 -23.06 -5.99
N LEU A 139 38.12 -22.00 -5.18
CA LEU A 139 39.35 -21.28 -4.84
C LEU A 139 39.88 -21.66 -3.45
N GLY A 140 39.22 -22.61 -2.77
CA GLY A 140 39.56 -23.04 -1.41
C GLY A 140 39.25 -22.00 -0.33
N ARG A 141 38.25 -21.15 -0.56
CA ARG A 141 37.77 -20.17 0.44
C ARG A 141 36.65 -20.78 1.27
N ASP A 142 36.64 -20.49 2.57
CA ASP A 142 35.62 -20.97 3.51
C ASP A 142 34.20 -20.44 3.15
N LEU A 143 33.27 -21.36 2.88
CA LEU A 143 31.91 -21.00 2.46
C LEU A 143 31.10 -20.33 3.57
N LEU A 144 31.28 -20.74 4.83
CA LEU A 144 30.56 -20.15 5.97
C LEU A 144 30.95 -18.68 6.16
N SER A 145 32.26 -18.39 6.15
CA SER A 145 32.77 -17.03 6.22
C SER A 145 32.26 -16.18 5.05
N ARG A 146 32.33 -16.69 3.81
CA ARG A 146 31.84 -15.96 2.63
C ARG A 146 30.34 -15.67 2.69
N LEU A 147 29.54 -16.59 3.23
CA LEU A 147 28.11 -16.37 3.43
C LEU A 147 27.84 -15.29 4.48
N ILE A 148 28.49 -15.36 5.64
CA ILE A 148 28.26 -14.40 6.73
C ILE A 148 28.74 -12.99 6.34
N TRP A 149 29.97 -12.87 5.82
CA TRP A 149 30.51 -11.59 5.36
C TRP A 149 29.77 -11.06 4.13
N GLY A 150 29.39 -11.93 3.19
CA GLY A 150 28.60 -11.59 2.02
C GLY A 150 27.20 -11.09 2.38
N THR A 151 26.56 -11.67 3.40
CA THR A 151 25.23 -11.25 3.88
C THR A 151 25.24 -9.80 4.36
N ARG A 152 26.28 -9.39 5.10
CA ARG A 152 26.45 -8.00 5.54
C ARG A 152 26.51 -7.04 4.35
N LEU A 153 27.28 -7.40 3.32
CA LEU A 153 27.43 -6.58 2.12
C LEU A 153 26.12 -6.49 1.32
N SER A 154 25.47 -7.63 1.07
CA SER A 154 24.20 -7.70 0.34
C SER A 154 23.09 -6.92 1.04
N LEU A 155 22.99 -7.03 2.36
CA LEU A 155 22.02 -6.26 3.15
C LEU A 155 22.33 -4.76 3.11
N ALA A 156 23.59 -4.36 3.29
CA ALA A 156 23.97 -2.96 3.24
C ALA A 156 23.66 -2.33 1.88
N VAL A 157 23.98 -3.03 0.78
CA VAL A 157 23.70 -2.58 -0.59
C VAL A 157 22.20 -2.52 -0.86
N GLY A 158 21.46 -3.58 -0.52
CA GLY A 158 20.02 -3.63 -0.72
C GLY A 158 19.29 -2.54 0.06
N PHE A 159 19.67 -2.32 1.33
CA PHE A 159 19.12 -1.26 2.16
C PHE A 159 19.46 0.13 1.61
N ALA A 160 20.72 0.38 1.27
CA ALA A 160 21.12 1.67 0.69
C ALA A 160 20.41 1.95 -0.63
N ALA A 161 20.31 0.96 -1.52
CA ALA A 161 19.59 1.09 -2.78
C ALA A 161 18.10 1.36 -2.56
N ALA A 162 17.47 0.68 -1.60
CA ALA A 162 16.07 0.91 -1.24
C ALA A 162 15.84 2.32 -0.69
N VAL A 163 16.71 2.83 0.19
CA VAL A 163 16.63 4.20 0.71
C VAL A 163 16.78 5.23 -0.41
N ILE A 164 17.78 5.06 -1.28
CA ILE A 164 18.00 5.97 -2.42
C ILE A 164 16.77 5.96 -3.36
N ALA A 165 16.28 4.78 -3.72
CA ALA A 165 15.10 4.62 -4.56
C ALA A 165 13.85 5.23 -3.91
N ALA A 166 13.68 5.04 -2.60
CA ALA A 166 12.58 5.60 -1.85
C ALA A 166 12.63 7.12 -1.83
N VAL A 167 13.79 7.73 -1.55
CA VAL A 167 13.92 9.20 -1.52
C VAL A 167 13.66 9.80 -2.90
N ILE A 168 14.35 9.30 -3.94
CA ILE A 168 14.22 9.84 -5.30
C ILE A 168 12.82 9.56 -5.86
N GLY A 169 12.33 8.33 -5.72
CA GLY A 169 10.99 7.95 -6.17
C GLY A 169 9.91 8.74 -5.46
N SER A 170 9.98 8.89 -4.14
CA SER A 170 9.00 9.69 -3.38
C SER A 170 9.01 11.15 -3.84
N ALA A 171 10.18 11.76 -4.05
CA ALA A 171 10.27 13.13 -4.55
C ALA A 171 9.58 13.27 -5.92
N ILE A 172 9.83 12.35 -6.84
CA ILE A 172 9.16 12.30 -8.16
C ILE A 172 7.65 12.15 -7.99
N GLY A 173 7.21 11.23 -7.12
CA GLY A 173 5.79 10.95 -6.87
C GLY A 173 5.05 12.14 -6.26
N ILE A 174 5.67 12.83 -5.29
CA ILE A 174 5.12 14.05 -4.67
C ILE A 174 4.99 15.16 -5.71
N VAL A 175 6.04 15.42 -6.49
CA VAL A 175 6.02 16.48 -7.51
C VAL A 175 4.95 16.20 -8.56
N ALA A 176 4.88 14.96 -9.06
CA ALA A 176 3.86 14.57 -10.05
C ALA A 176 2.45 14.66 -9.47
N GLY A 177 2.23 14.16 -8.25
CA GLY A 177 0.91 14.14 -7.60
C GLY A 177 0.44 15.52 -7.14
N TYR A 178 1.34 16.42 -6.77
CA TYR A 178 1.02 17.78 -6.33
C TYR A 178 0.79 18.74 -7.50
N ALA A 179 1.66 18.72 -8.52
CA ALA A 179 1.55 19.63 -9.66
C ALA A 179 0.38 19.27 -10.60
N GLY A 180 0.01 17.98 -10.67
CA GLY A 180 -1.09 17.49 -11.49
C GLY A 180 -0.91 17.75 -12.99
N GLY A 181 -1.97 17.50 -13.77
CA GLY A 181 -2.07 17.92 -15.17
C GLY A 181 -0.95 17.41 -16.11
N ARG A 182 -0.27 18.34 -16.81
CA ARG A 182 0.75 18.02 -17.81
C ARG A 182 2.05 17.48 -17.21
N THR A 183 2.51 18.06 -16.10
CA THR A 183 3.72 17.64 -15.39
C THR A 183 3.58 16.22 -14.85
N ASP A 184 2.41 15.90 -14.31
CA ASP A 184 2.07 14.56 -13.89
C ASP A 184 2.13 13.57 -15.06
N ASN A 185 1.40 13.87 -16.15
CA ASN A 185 1.37 13.01 -17.32
C ASN A 185 2.75 12.76 -17.92
N VAL A 186 3.61 13.78 -18.08
CA VAL A 186 4.96 13.60 -18.64
C VAL A 186 5.83 12.74 -17.73
N THR A 187 5.81 13.03 -16.42
CA THR A 187 6.63 12.33 -15.43
C THR A 187 6.22 10.87 -15.30
N MET A 188 4.91 10.60 -15.18
CA MET A 188 4.39 9.24 -15.08
C MET A 188 4.59 8.45 -16.37
N ARG A 189 4.58 9.10 -17.54
CA ARG A 189 4.89 8.41 -18.80
C ARG A 189 6.33 7.91 -18.84
N GLY A 190 7.28 8.67 -18.29
CA GLY A 190 8.67 8.21 -18.14
C GLY A 190 8.79 7.03 -17.17
N VAL A 191 8.09 7.10 -16.03
CA VAL A 191 7.98 6.00 -15.05
C VAL A 191 7.39 4.74 -15.68
N ASP A 192 6.35 4.90 -16.49
CA ASP A 192 5.66 3.80 -17.19
C ASP A 192 6.52 3.17 -18.28
N MET A 193 7.29 3.98 -19.02
CA MET A 193 8.28 3.47 -19.98
C MET A 193 9.33 2.60 -19.28
N LEU A 194 9.77 2.99 -18.08
CA LEU A 194 10.75 2.21 -17.32
C LEU A 194 10.15 0.90 -16.80
N MET A 195 8.90 0.93 -16.33
CA MET A 195 8.16 -0.27 -15.85
C MET A 195 7.70 -1.20 -16.97
N ALA A 196 7.71 -0.77 -18.23
CA ALA A 196 7.39 -1.63 -19.37
C ALA A 196 8.43 -2.73 -19.57
N PHE A 197 9.67 -2.52 -19.12
CA PHE A 197 10.71 -3.53 -19.14
C PHE A 197 10.59 -4.46 -17.93
N PRO A 198 10.75 -5.79 -18.11
CA PRO A 198 10.87 -6.71 -16.99
C PRO A 198 12.02 -6.29 -16.06
N TYR A 199 11.74 -6.16 -14.77
CA TYR A 199 12.66 -5.56 -13.79
C TYR A 199 14.05 -6.22 -13.77
N ILE A 200 14.11 -7.55 -13.89
CA ILE A 200 15.36 -8.31 -13.93
C ILE A 200 16.19 -7.94 -15.16
N LEU A 201 15.54 -7.81 -16.32
CA LEU A 201 16.22 -7.49 -17.58
C LEU A 201 16.78 -6.08 -17.54
N LEU A 202 16.02 -5.12 -17.00
CA LEU A 202 16.49 -3.75 -16.84
C LEU A 202 17.68 -3.68 -15.87
N ALA A 203 17.59 -4.36 -14.73
CA ALA A 203 18.69 -4.43 -13.77
C ALA A 203 19.96 -5.02 -14.41
N LEU A 204 19.82 -6.16 -15.11
CA LEU A 204 20.93 -6.82 -15.79
C LEU A 204 21.53 -5.92 -16.89
N ALA A 205 20.70 -5.25 -17.68
CA ALA A 205 21.15 -4.34 -18.73
C ALA A 205 21.96 -3.16 -18.16
N ILE A 206 21.51 -2.57 -17.04
CA ILE A 206 22.24 -1.49 -16.37
C ILE A 206 23.58 -2.02 -15.84
N VAL A 207 23.60 -3.16 -15.14
CA VAL A 207 24.85 -3.76 -14.64
C VAL A 207 25.81 -4.11 -15.77
N ALA A 208 25.29 -4.66 -16.87
CA ALA A 208 26.10 -4.99 -18.05
C ALA A 208 26.68 -3.74 -18.73
N ALA A 209 25.92 -2.65 -18.80
CA ALA A 209 26.36 -1.39 -19.39
C ALA A 209 27.40 -0.66 -18.53
N LEU A 210 27.20 -0.63 -17.20
CA LEU A 210 28.11 0.04 -16.26
C LEU A 210 29.36 -0.80 -15.93
N GLY A 211 29.32 -2.11 -16.18
CA GLY A 211 30.39 -3.04 -15.87
C GLY A 211 30.35 -3.58 -14.44
N PRO A 212 31.20 -4.57 -14.12
CA PRO A 212 31.19 -5.23 -12.82
C PRO A 212 31.64 -4.28 -11.71
N GLY A 213 30.86 -4.23 -10.64
CA GLY A 213 31.21 -3.43 -9.47
C GLY A 213 30.06 -3.34 -8.48
N LEU A 214 30.41 -3.21 -7.19
CA LEU A 214 29.44 -3.09 -6.12
C LEU A 214 28.58 -1.83 -6.28
N LEU A 215 29.21 -0.70 -6.60
CA LEU A 215 28.54 0.58 -6.79
C LEU A 215 27.58 0.54 -7.98
N ASN A 216 27.99 -0.10 -9.08
CA ASN A 216 27.18 -0.23 -10.29
C ASN A 216 25.95 -1.11 -10.03
N ALA A 217 26.13 -2.22 -9.30
CA ALA A 217 25.03 -3.07 -8.87
C ALA A 217 24.04 -2.32 -7.95
N LEU A 218 24.56 -1.51 -7.01
CA LEU A 218 23.75 -0.67 -6.14
C LEU A 218 22.92 0.33 -6.96
N ILE A 219 23.55 1.04 -7.90
CA ILE A 219 22.87 2.02 -8.78
C ILE A 219 21.78 1.31 -9.60
N ALA A 220 22.08 0.15 -10.18
CA ALA A 220 21.11 -0.61 -10.96
C ALA A 220 19.89 -1.00 -10.13
N VAL A 221 20.10 -1.54 -8.92
CA VAL A 221 19.01 -1.91 -8.01
C VAL A 221 18.20 -0.67 -7.61
N ALA A 222 18.86 0.44 -7.29
CA ALA A 222 18.18 1.68 -6.90
C ALA A 222 17.29 2.20 -8.03
N VAL A 223 17.85 2.37 -9.24
CA VAL A 223 17.15 2.92 -10.41
C VAL A 223 15.92 2.08 -10.78
N VAL A 224 16.04 0.75 -10.74
CA VAL A 224 14.94 -0.17 -11.06
C VAL A 224 13.79 -0.07 -10.04
N ASN A 225 14.07 0.34 -8.80
CA ASN A 225 13.05 0.50 -7.76
C ASN A 225 12.41 1.89 -7.72
N ILE A 226 13.04 2.93 -8.28
CA ILE A 226 12.49 4.30 -8.31
C ILE A 226 11.04 4.36 -8.83
N PRO A 227 10.67 3.71 -9.96
CA PRO A 227 9.31 3.77 -10.50
C PRO A 227 8.25 3.27 -9.52
N PHE A 228 8.56 2.24 -8.73
CA PHE A 228 7.64 1.65 -7.77
C PHE A 228 7.31 2.65 -6.65
N PHE A 229 8.33 3.28 -6.08
CA PHE A 229 8.14 4.32 -5.06
C PHE A 229 7.44 5.56 -5.63
N ALA A 230 7.83 6.01 -6.82
CA ALA A 230 7.22 7.18 -7.46
C ALA A 230 5.73 7.00 -7.70
N ARG A 231 5.32 5.85 -8.23
CA ARG A 231 3.90 5.53 -8.48
C ARG A 231 3.09 5.42 -7.19
N ASN A 232 3.64 4.75 -6.19
CA ASN A 232 2.94 4.54 -4.92
C ASN A 232 2.72 5.88 -4.18
N ILE A 233 3.78 6.68 -4.05
CA ILE A 233 3.71 7.98 -3.39
C ILE A 233 2.83 8.94 -4.15
N ARG A 234 2.91 8.99 -5.49
CA ARG A 234 1.97 9.78 -6.29
C ARG A 234 0.52 9.44 -5.98
N GLY A 235 0.17 8.15 -5.91
CA GLY A 235 -1.19 7.71 -5.60
C GLY A 235 -1.69 8.27 -4.27
N VAL A 236 -0.84 8.27 -3.25
CA VAL A 236 -1.14 8.88 -1.94
C VAL A 236 -1.22 10.41 -2.04
N THR A 237 -0.26 11.05 -2.72
CA THR A 237 -0.22 12.51 -2.86
C THR A 237 -1.45 13.05 -3.56
N VAL A 238 -1.90 12.46 -4.67
CA VAL A 238 -3.11 12.90 -5.39
C VAL A 238 -4.34 12.86 -4.48
N GLY A 239 -4.46 11.85 -3.62
CA GLY A 239 -5.58 11.70 -2.68
C GLY A 239 -5.55 12.67 -1.48
N ILE A 240 -4.42 13.32 -1.25
CA ILE A 240 -4.24 14.27 -0.13
C ILE A 240 -4.13 15.72 -0.62
N ALA A 241 -3.64 15.95 -1.84
CA ALA A 241 -3.33 17.27 -2.38
C ALA A 241 -4.54 18.22 -2.45
N HIS A 242 -5.77 17.70 -2.48
CA HIS A 242 -7.02 18.46 -2.55
C HIS A 242 -7.79 18.51 -1.22
N ARG A 243 -7.13 18.25 -0.08
CA ARG A 243 -7.76 18.31 1.24
C ARG A 243 -7.65 19.71 1.84
N GLU A 244 -8.69 20.10 2.58
CA GLU A 244 -8.84 21.43 3.18
C GLU A 244 -7.63 21.90 4.02
N PHE A 245 -6.91 20.98 4.68
CA PHE A 245 -5.71 21.33 5.44
C PHE A 245 -4.52 21.76 4.58
N VAL A 246 -4.44 21.31 3.33
CA VAL A 246 -3.41 21.74 2.37
C VAL A 246 -3.72 23.15 1.87
N ASP A 247 -5.01 23.45 1.65
CA ASP A 247 -5.46 24.79 1.29
C ASP A 247 -5.30 25.77 2.46
N ALA A 248 -5.55 25.34 3.69
CA ALA A 248 -5.31 26.13 4.89
C ALA A 248 -3.82 26.46 5.10
N ALA A 249 -2.90 25.59 4.68
CA ALA A 249 -1.46 25.87 4.73
C ALA A 249 -0.97 26.81 3.61
N ARG A 250 -1.83 27.14 2.63
CA ARG A 250 -1.54 28.13 1.58
C ARG A 250 -1.94 29.56 1.94
N LEU A 251 -2.85 29.72 2.92
CA LEU A 251 -3.31 31.01 3.44
C LEU A 251 -2.32 31.57 4.46
#